data_AF-A0A0P8W3I7-F1
#
_entry.id   AF-A0A0P8W3I7-F1
#
_cell.length_a   1.000
_cell.length_b   1.000
_cell.length_c   1.000
_cell.angle_alpha   90.00
_cell.angle_beta   90.00
_cell.angle_gamma   90.00
#
_symmetry.space_group_name_H-M   'P 1'
#
loop_
_entity.id
_entity.type
_entity.pdbx_description
1 polymer ?
#
loop_
_entity_poly.entity_id
_entity_poly.type
_entity_poly.pdbx_seq_one_letter_code
_entity_poly.pdbx_strand_id
1 'polypeptide(L)'
;MLSQNKKTFDYGRISDWHKAGYTGKGVNIAVLDDKYLPHVHTKAICPLNDSVPIQSGKDFHKPNSCSVNREVAPEASIYAFNWFGNAEATTEWLIEHKDMIDVVNCSFESPKDTKKNLLEQLLELDIPFVFSTGNSGGKTPKYPASMDGTIKIGAYNYITKEIPDYSNGGEDALGLTYIYIPNSKKIPFAFEGTSAAASVVAAMLGMYCQLRKENGKPKLTTDIAREFIRINSKSVDGHRLFLMPRAEEIGWKNEKGQNSYLLDEDVWLK
;
A
#
# COMPACT_ATOMS: atom_id res chain seq x y z
N MET A 1 5.61 15.56 3.74
CA MET A 1 5.55 14.87 5.03
C MET A 1 5.16 15.86 6.12
N LEU A 2 4.04 15.59 6.77
CA LEU A 2 3.60 16.27 7.99
C LEU A 2 4.54 15.95 9.16
N SER A 3 4.86 16.94 9.99
CA SER A 3 5.80 16.78 11.11
C SER A 3 5.31 15.77 12.16
N GLN A 4 3.99 15.61 12.30
CA GLN A 4 3.35 14.64 13.20
C GLN A 4 3.72 13.19 12.84
N ASN A 5 3.96 12.90 11.56
CA ASN A 5 4.33 11.57 11.08
C ASN A 5 5.79 11.22 11.32
N LYS A 6 6.64 12.19 11.64
CA LYS A 6 8.11 12.02 11.63
C LYS A 6 8.56 10.80 12.43
N LYS A 7 8.06 10.62 13.67
CA LYS A 7 8.49 9.49 14.52
C LYS A 7 8.02 8.14 13.96
N THR A 8 6.78 8.07 13.49
CA THR A 8 6.23 6.85 12.86
C THR A 8 7.00 6.50 11.58
N PHE A 9 7.34 7.51 10.77
CA PHE A 9 8.09 7.33 9.52
C PHE A 9 9.55 6.96 9.77
N ASP A 10 10.21 7.55 10.77
CA ASP A 10 11.54 7.16 11.20
C ASP A 10 11.56 5.70 11.70
N TYR A 11 10.55 5.29 12.47
CA TYR A 11 10.42 3.90 12.94
C TYR A 11 10.17 2.91 11.80
N GLY A 12 9.31 3.27 10.86
CA GLY A 12 9.06 2.51 9.62
C GLY A 12 10.18 2.56 8.60
N ARG A 13 11.25 3.32 8.88
CA ARG A 13 12.36 3.63 7.96
C ARG A 13 11.92 4.29 6.64
N ILE A 14 10.70 4.84 6.58
CA ILE A 14 10.21 5.65 5.43
C ILE A 14 11.12 6.86 5.23
N SER A 15 11.48 7.55 6.33
CA SER A 15 12.35 8.72 6.27
C SER A 15 13.73 8.40 5.68
N ASP A 16 14.24 7.18 5.87
CA ASP A 16 15.55 6.79 5.34
C ASP A 16 15.48 6.58 3.83
N TRP A 17 14.37 6.02 3.32
CA TRP A 17 14.12 5.94 1.88
C TRP A 17 13.99 7.32 1.24
N HIS A 18 13.26 8.24 1.89
CA HIS A 18 13.16 9.63 1.41
C HIS A 18 14.54 10.30 1.35
N LYS A 19 15.39 10.12 2.36
CA LYS A 19 16.77 10.66 2.36
C LYS A 19 17.63 10.03 1.26
N ALA A 20 17.41 8.76 0.95
CA ALA A 20 18.08 8.05 -0.14
C ALA A 20 17.54 8.42 -1.54
N GLY A 21 16.53 9.28 -1.64
CA GLY A 21 15.94 9.72 -2.91
C GLY A 21 14.81 8.84 -3.44
N TYR A 22 14.39 7.83 -2.68
CA TYR A 22 13.26 6.97 -3.04
C TYR A 22 11.97 7.51 -2.42
N THR A 23 11.19 8.20 -3.23
CA THR A 23 9.99 8.95 -2.86
C THR A 23 8.75 8.48 -3.62
N GLY A 24 8.88 7.40 -4.41
CA GLY A 24 7.87 6.90 -5.33
C GLY A 24 7.91 7.56 -6.71
N LYS A 25 8.98 8.28 -7.05
CA LYS A 25 9.11 8.93 -8.36
C LYS A 25 9.07 7.89 -9.49
N GLY A 26 8.26 8.14 -10.52
CA GLY A 26 8.12 7.22 -11.66
C GLY A 26 7.32 5.94 -11.34
N VAL A 27 6.63 5.90 -10.20
CA VAL A 27 5.81 4.78 -9.75
C VAL A 27 4.33 5.16 -9.82
N ASN A 28 3.50 4.22 -10.25
CA ASN A 28 2.07 4.36 -10.37
C ASN A 28 1.36 3.45 -9.37
N ILE A 29 0.64 4.04 -8.41
CA ILE A 29 -0.14 3.33 -7.40
C ILE A 29 -1.62 3.50 -7.73
N ALA A 30 -2.34 2.39 -7.90
CA ALA A 30 -3.80 2.42 -8.00
C ALA A 30 -4.44 2.32 -6.60
N VAL A 31 -5.50 3.07 -6.36
CA VAL A 31 -6.29 3.06 -5.12
C VAL A 31 -7.73 2.72 -5.48
N LEU A 32 -8.18 1.54 -5.07
CA LEU A 32 -9.54 1.04 -5.27
C LEU A 32 -10.30 1.24 -3.98
N ASP A 33 -11.32 2.10 -4.00
CA ASP A 33 -12.00 2.53 -2.78
C ASP A 33 -13.37 3.13 -3.13
N ASP A 34 -13.94 3.97 -2.26
CA ASP A 34 -15.25 4.59 -2.40
C ASP A 34 -15.39 5.59 -3.56
N LYS A 35 -16.60 6.14 -3.70
CA LYS A 35 -16.97 7.01 -4.80
C LYS A 35 -16.45 8.45 -4.70
N TYR A 36 -15.81 8.86 -3.61
CA TYR A 36 -15.54 10.28 -3.39
C TYR A 36 -14.24 10.75 -4.04
N LEU A 37 -14.25 11.93 -4.67
CA LEU A 37 -13.04 12.51 -5.26
C LEU A 37 -11.92 12.63 -4.22
N PRO A 38 -10.68 12.25 -4.54
CA PRO A 38 -9.53 12.47 -3.67
C PRO A 38 -9.36 13.93 -3.27
N HIS A 39 -8.71 14.20 -2.15
CA HIS A 39 -8.38 15.56 -1.78
C HIS A 39 -7.45 16.21 -2.82
N VAL A 40 -7.67 17.49 -3.15
CA VAL A 40 -6.91 18.22 -4.18
C VAL A 40 -5.39 18.17 -3.92
N HIS A 41 -4.94 18.17 -2.66
CA HIS A 41 -3.51 18.12 -2.33
C HIS A 41 -2.84 16.78 -2.67
N THR A 42 -3.61 15.70 -2.86
CA THR A 42 -3.04 14.41 -3.27
C THR A 42 -2.65 14.39 -4.73
N LYS A 43 -3.19 15.30 -5.55
CA LYS A 43 -3.02 15.33 -7.01
C LYS A 43 -3.32 13.95 -7.66
N ALA A 44 -4.21 13.17 -7.05
CA ALA A 44 -4.59 11.88 -7.58
C ALA A 44 -5.39 12.05 -8.89
N ILE A 45 -5.18 11.12 -9.79
CA ILE A 45 -5.80 11.05 -11.12
C ILE A 45 -7.03 10.16 -10.98
N CYS A 46 -8.19 10.57 -11.52
CA CYS A 46 -9.41 9.75 -11.56
C CYS A 46 -9.74 9.39 -13.01
N PRO A 47 -9.30 8.21 -13.52
CA PRO A 47 -9.39 7.91 -14.95
C PRO A 47 -10.81 7.80 -15.49
N LEU A 48 -11.76 7.33 -14.68
CA LEU A 48 -13.11 6.97 -15.13
C LEU A 48 -14.16 8.08 -14.95
N ASN A 49 -13.76 9.26 -14.44
CA ASN A 49 -14.64 10.42 -14.19
C ASN A 49 -16.00 10.07 -13.54
N ASP A 50 -15.99 9.10 -12.61
CA ASP A 50 -17.17 8.51 -11.97
C ASP A 50 -17.22 8.77 -10.46
N SER A 51 -16.36 9.67 -10.00
CA SER A 51 -16.21 10.05 -8.61
C SER A 51 -17.01 11.31 -8.30
N VAL A 52 -17.62 11.36 -7.13
CA VAL A 52 -18.47 12.46 -6.67
C VAL A 52 -17.70 13.39 -5.73
N PRO A 53 -18.03 14.69 -5.67
CA PRO A 53 -17.38 15.62 -4.75
C PRO A 53 -17.49 15.20 -3.27
N ILE A 54 -16.42 15.47 -2.53
CA ILE A 54 -16.37 15.45 -1.07
C ILE A 54 -17.46 16.40 -0.53
N GLN A 55 -18.31 15.91 0.37
CA GLN A 55 -19.33 16.71 1.06
C GLN A 55 -18.76 17.25 2.37
N SER A 56 -18.91 18.55 2.64
CA SER A 56 -18.41 19.15 3.87
C SER A 56 -18.96 18.46 5.12
N GLY A 57 -18.11 18.24 6.13
CA GLY A 57 -18.50 17.68 7.43
C GLY A 57 -18.63 16.16 7.47
N LYS A 58 -18.20 15.45 6.42
CA LYS A 58 -18.13 13.98 6.40
C LYS A 58 -16.69 13.53 6.21
N ASP A 59 -16.34 12.43 6.86
CA ASP A 59 -15.10 11.71 6.59
C ASP A 59 -15.30 10.79 5.39
N PHE A 60 -14.30 10.73 4.51
CA PHE A 60 -14.36 9.94 3.27
C PHE A 60 -13.17 9.03 3.20
N HIS A 61 -13.41 7.80 2.75
CA HIS A 61 -12.43 6.74 2.87
C HIS A 61 -11.37 6.83 1.76
N LYS A 62 -11.78 6.90 0.47
CA LYS A 62 -10.85 7.04 -0.66
C LYS A 62 -9.92 8.25 -0.57
N PRO A 63 -10.41 9.47 -0.22
CA PRO A 63 -9.54 10.64 -0.10
C PRO A 63 -8.48 10.49 0.99
N ASN A 64 -8.79 9.78 2.07
CA ASN A 64 -7.87 9.50 3.16
C ASN A 64 -6.82 8.48 2.74
N SER A 65 -7.22 7.36 2.13
CA SER A 65 -6.32 6.36 1.55
C SER A 65 -5.33 6.99 0.55
N CYS A 66 -5.82 7.86 -0.35
CA CYS A 66 -4.96 8.61 -1.28
C CYS A 66 -3.99 9.56 -0.55
N SER A 67 -4.42 10.16 0.56
CA SER A 67 -3.57 11.06 1.34
C SER A 67 -2.47 10.34 2.09
N VAL A 68 -2.73 9.14 2.61
CA VAL A 68 -1.70 8.28 3.19
C VAL A 68 -0.65 7.92 2.14
N ASN A 69 -1.10 7.47 0.96
CA ASN A 69 -0.20 7.15 -0.14
C ASN A 69 0.67 8.35 -0.53
N ARG A 70 0.08 9.56 -0.61
CA ARG A 70 0.84 10.79 -0.89
C ARG A 70 1.80 11.18 0.23
N GLU A 71 1.48 10.94 1.50
CA GLU A 71 2.38 11.24 2.61
C GLU A 71 3.60 10.29 2.60
N VAL A 72 3.40 9.00 2.33
CA VAL A 72 4.45 7.98 2.33
C VAL A 72 5.28 7.98 1.05
N ALA A 73 4.65 8.12 -0.13
CA ALA A 73 5.30 8.16 -1.43
C ALA A 73 4.99 9.49 -2.14
N PRO A 74 5.64 10.60 -1.75
CA PRO A 74 5.26 11.95 -2.15
C PRO A 74 5.39 12.25 -3.64
N GLU A 75 6.14 11.47 -4.41
CA GLU A 75 6.33 11.65 -5.85
C GLU A 75 5.66 10.56 -6.70
N ALA A 76 4.91 9.63 -6.09
CA ALA A 76 4.14 8.64 -6.83
C ALA A 76 2.96 9.26 -7.60
N SER A 77 2.66 8.71 -8.77
CA SER A 77 1.40 8.93 -9.46
C SER A 77 0.32 8.07 -8.80
N ILE A 78 -0.75 8.69 -8.32
CA ILE A 78 -1.84 8.00 -7.63
C ILE A 78 -3.06 7.99 -8.55
N TYR A 79 -3.56 6.80 -8.89
CA TYR A 79 -4.76 6.59 -9.71
C TYR A 79 -5.90 6.12 -8.81
N ALA A 80 -6.95 6.91 -8.66
CA ALA A 80 -8.03 6.66 -7.72
C ALA A 80 -9.30 6.22 -8.44
N PHE A 81 -9.84 5.06 -8.07
CA PHE A 81 -10.99 4.41 -8.71
C PHE A 81 -12.19 4.32 -7.76
N ASN A 82 -13.40 4.47 -8.30
CA ASN A 82 -14.65 4.18 -7.60
C ASN A 82 -14.97 2.68 -7.70
N TRP A 83 -14.30 1.86 -6.90
CA TRP A 83 -14.47 0.41 -6.95
C TRP A 83 -15.90 -0.01 -6.60
N PHE A 84 -16.52 0.63 -5.62
CA PHE A 84 -17.86 0.24 -5.19
C PHE A 84 -18.95 0.56 -6.22
N GLY A 85 -18.80 1.67 -6.95
CA GLY A 85 -19.77 2.12 -7.95
C GLY A 85 -19.48 1.68 -9.38
N ASN A 86 -18.24 1.33 -9.73
CA ASN A 86 -17.84 1.09 -11.13
C ASN A 86 -16.68 0.08 -11.26
N ALA A 87 -16.81 -1.07 -10.60
CA ALA A 87 -15.76 -2.10 -10.62
C ALA A 87 -15.48 -2.70 -12.00
N GLU A 88 -16.49 -2.81 -12.88
CA GLU A 88 -16.31 -3.38 -14.22
C GLU A 88 -15.36 -2.50 -15.06
N ALA A 89 -15.67 -1.21 -15.22
CA ALA A 89 -14.79 -0.29 -15.93
C ALA A 89 -13.43 -0.10 -15.23
N THR A 90 -13.39 -0.18 -13.89
CA THR A 90 -12.11 -0.20 -13.16
C THR A 90 -11.28 -1.42 -13.52
N THR A 91 -11.91 -2.58 -13.64
CA THR A 91 -11.26 -3.84 -14.00
C THR A 91 -10.72 -3.79 -15.42
N GLU A 92 -11.56 -3.38 -16.38
CA GLU A 92 -11.19 -3.20 -17.78
C GLU A 92 -9.99 -2.25 -17.91
N TRP A 93 -10.05 -1.09 -17.26
CA TRP A 93 -8.98 -0.10 -17.33
C TRP A 93 -7.66 -0.64 -16.76
N LEU A 94 -7.70 -1.35 -15.62
CA LEU A 94 -6.50 -1.93 -15.01
C LEU A 94 -5.89 -3.04 -15.87
N ILE A 95 -6.70 -3.84 -16.56
CA ILE A 95 -6.23 -4.85 -17.51
C ILE A 95 -5.53 -4.18 -18.69
N GLU A 96 -6.15 -3.15 -19.28
CA GLU A 96 -5.59 -2.40 -20.41
C GLU A 96 -4.28 -1.68 -20.06
N HIS A 97 -4.16 -1.22 -18.80
CA HIS A 97 -3.02 -0.45 -18.31
C HIS A 97 -2.13 -1.25 -17.35
N LYS A 98 -2.20 -2.59 -17.40
CA LYS A 98 -1.52 -3.46 -16.43
C LYS A 98 -0.03 -3.22 -16.34
N ASP A 99 0.63 -2.87 -17.45
CA ASP A 99 2.08 -2.65 -17.49
C ASP A 99 2.48 -1.35 -16.80
N MET A 100 1.56 -0.39 -16.73
CA MET A 100 1.78 0.91 -16.09
C MET A 100 1.66 0.86 -14.56
N ILE A 101 0.71 0.12 -14.00
CA ILE A 101 0.41 0.13 -12.57
C ILE A 101 1.37 -0.77 -11.77
N ASP A 102 2.06 -0.23 -10.78
CA ASP A 102 3.10 -0.95 -10.03
C ASP A 102 2.59 -1.63 -8.77
N VAL A 103 1.59 -1.05 -8.10
CA VAL A 103 1.01 -1.56 -6.85
C VAL A 103 -0.46 -1.12 -6.80
N VAL A 104 -1.33 -1.96 -6.25
CA VAL A 104 -2.73 -1.64 -6.00
C VAL A 104 -3.02 -1.64 -4.50
N ASN A 105 -3.57 -0.54 -4.00
CA ASN A 105 -4.08 -0.39 -2.65
C ASN A 105 -5.59 -0.62 -2.61
N CYS A 106 -6.03 -1.57 -1.80
CA CYS A 106 -7.41 -1.96 -1.60
C CYS A 106 -7.75 -1.90 -0.11
N SER A 107 -7.95 -0.68 0.39
CA SER A 107 -8.23 -0.41 1.80
C SER A 107 -9.71 -0.62 2.14
N PHE A 108 -10.30 -1.75 1.80
CA PHE A 108 -11.72 -1.99 2.02
C PHE A 108 -12.06 -3.44 2.34
N GLU A 109 -13.26 -3.63 2.88
CA GLU A 109 -13.93 -4.93 3.02
C GLU A 109 -15.28 -4.91 2.30
N SER A 110 -15.78 -6.09 1.96
CA SER A 110 -17.12 -6.25 1.38
C SER A 110 -17.73 -7.58 1.80
N PRO A 111 -19.05 -7.76 1.62
CA PRO A 111 -19.66 -9.07 1.79
C PRO A 111 -18.94 -10.13 0.94
N LYS A 112 -18.91 -11.37 1.46
CA LYS A 112 -18.22 -12.49 0.82
C LYS A 112 -18.66 -12.64 -0.65
N ASP A 113 -17.69 -12.93 -1.52
CA ASP A 113 -17.85 -13.18 -2.96
C ASP A 113 -18.39 -11.98 -3.78
N THR A 114 -18.50 -10.79 -3.18
CA THR A 114 -18.89 -9.57 -3.90
C THR A 114 -17.84 -9.21 -4.95
N LYS A 115 -18.22 -9.17 -6.22
CA LYS A 115 -17.32 -8.85 -7.35
C LYS A 115 -16.13 -9.85 -7.47
N LYS A 116 -16.31 -11.08 -6.98
CA LYS A 116 -15.27 -12.13 -7.00
C LYS A 116 -14.62 -12.32 -8.35
N ASN A 117 -15.42 -12.52 -9.41
CA ASN A 117 -14.90 -12.76 -10.76
C ASN A 117 -14.03 -11.61 -11.28
N LEU A 118 -14.33 -10.37 -10.89
CA LEU A 118 -13.52 -9.20 -11.28
C LEU A 118 -12.20 -9.17 -10.51
N LEU A 119 -12.24 -9.47 -9.21
CA LEU A 119 -11.04 -9.56 -8.38
C LEU A 119 -10.13 -10.71 -8.82
N GLU A 120 -10.68 -11.87 -9.19
CA GLU A 120 -9.91 -12.99 -9.72
C GLU A 120 -9.16 -12.59 -11.00
N GLN A 121 -9.85 -11.94 -11.96
CA GLN A 121 -9.20 -11.39 -13.16
C GLN A 121 -8.08 -10.39 -12.84
N LEU A 122 -8.30 -9.52 -11.85
CA LEU A 122 -7.29 -8.53 -11.45
C LEU A 122 -6.07 -9.16 -10.78
N LEU A 123 -6.26 -10.23 -9.99
CA LEU A 123 -5.17 -10.92 -9.33
C LEU A 123 -4.30 -11.73 -10.31
N GLU A 124 -4.84 -12.13 -11.46
CA GLU A 124 -4.08 -12.76 -12.56
C GLU A 124 -3.09 -11.80 -13.25
N LEU A 125 -3.20 -10.49 -13.01
CA LEU A 125 -2.28 -9.49 -13.59
C LEU A 125 -0.87 -9.52 -12.98
N ASP A 126 -0.69 -10.25 -11.88
CA ASP A 126 0.56 -10.33 -11.11
C ASP A 126 1.12 -8.96 -10.69
N ILE A 127 0.21 -8.02 -10.42
CA ILE A 127 0.49 -6.76 -9.75
C ILE A 127 0.27 -6.99 -8.25
N PRO A 128 1.10 -6.46 -7.33
CA PRO A 128 0.84 -6.56 -5.90
C PRO A 128 -0.46 -5.84 -5.49
N PHE A 129 -1.47 -6.61 -5.10
CA PHE A 129 -2.69 -6.07 -4.48
C PHE A 129 -2.61 -6.15 -2.95
N VAL A 130 -2.56 -4.98 -2.31
CA VAL A 130 -2.46 -4.81 -0.86
C VAL A 130 -3.84 -4.53 -0.28
N PHE A 131 -4.34 -5.46 0.54
CA PHE A 131 -5.66 -5.38 1.16
C PHE A 131 -5.57 -5.19 2.68
N SER A 132 -6.47 -4.37 3.23
CA SER A 132 -6.69 -4.27 4.67
C SER A 132 -7.42 -5.51 5.21
N THR A 133 -7.00 -6.07 6.35
CA THR A 133 -7.66 -7.27 6.91
C THR A 133 -9.04 -7.02 7.53
N GLY A 134 -9.39 -5.76 7.81
CA GLY A 134 -10.67 -5.36 8.42
C GLY A 134 -10.53 -4.96 9.89
N ASN A 135 -11.54 -4.25 10.41
CA ASN A 135 -11.49 -3.57 11.72
C ASN A 135 -12.50 -4.14 12.74
N SER A 136 -12.67 -5.47 12.77
CA SER A 136 -13.68 -6.13 13.62
C SER A 136 -13.08 -6.90 14.82
N GLY A 137 -11.75 -6.88 15.02
CA GLY A 137 -11.07 -7.71 16.02
C GLY A 137 -11.18 -9.21 15.75
N GLY A 138 -11.44 -9.60 14.50
CA GLY A 138 -11.59 -10.98 14.07
C GLY A 138 -10.24 -11.70 13.99
N LYS A 139 -10.26 -13.04 14.04
CA LYS A 139 -9.04 -13.86 13.91
C LYS A 139 -8.60 -14.09 12.45
N THR A 140 -9.43 -13.72 11.49
CA THR A 140 -9.20 -13.95 10.07
C THR A 140 -9.49 -12.69 9.27
N PRO A 141 -8.81 -12.49 8.12
CA PRO A 141 -9.08 -11.37 7.24
C PRO A 141 -10.51 -11.43 6.71
N LYS A 142 -11.13 -10.26 6.49
CA LYS A 142 -12.40 -10.15 5.77
C LYS A 142 -12.20 -10.30 4.27
N TYR A 143 -13.28 -10.58 3.58
CA TYR A 143 -13.29 -10.52 2.13
C TYR A 143 -13.18 -9.05 1.67
N PRO A 144 -12.40 -8.73 0.62
CA PRO A 144 -11.64 -9.66 -0.24
C PRO A 144 -10.22 -9.99 0.23
N ALA A 145 -9.71 -9.39 1.30
CA ALA A 145 -8.37 -9.71 1.85
C ALA A 145 -8.19 -11.20 2.20
N SER A 146 -9.26 -11.97 2.38
CA SER A 146 -9.18 -13.41 2.61
C SER A 146 -8.85 -14.22 1.35
N MET A 147 -8.94 -13.65 0.15
CA MET A 147 -8.66 -14.36 -1.11
C MET A 147 -7.18 -14.74 -1.22
N ASP A 148 -6.90 -15.85 -1.90
CA ASP A 148 -5.54 -16.20 -2.31
C ASP A 148 -5.02 -15.17 -3.32
N GLY A 149 -3.70 -15.02 -3.41
CA GLY A 149 -3.12 -13.98 -4.27
C GLY A 149 -3.17 -12.54 -3.71
N THR A 150 -3.81 -12.30 -2.57
CA THR A 150 -3.81 -10.97 -1.91
C THR A 150 -2.68 -10.78 -0.88
N ILE A 151 -2.16 -9.56 -0.75
CA ILE A 151 -1.24 -9.18 0.33
C ILE A 151 -2.08 -8.61 1.48
N LYS A 152 -2.10 -9.28 2.63
CA LYS A 152 -3.05 -9.04 3.72
C LYS A 152 -2.39 -8.23 4.82
N ILE A 153 -2.88 -7.02 5.08
CA ILE A 153 -2.24 -6.08 6.00
C ILE A 153 -3.12 -5.77 7.21
N GLY A 154 -2.63 -6.16 8.39
CA GLY A 154 -3.16 -5.76 9.69
C GLY A 154 -2.59 -4.41 10.15
N ALA A 155 -2.99 -3.93 11.31
CA ALA A 155 -2.60 -2.62 11.83
C ALA A 155 -1.67 -2.72 13.05
N TYR A 156 -0.64 -1.87 13.07
CA TYR A 156 0.22 -1.64 14.23
C TYR A 156 0.30 -0.14 14.53
N ASN A 157 -0.07 0.25 15.75
CA ASN A 157 0.01 1.64 16.18
C ASN A 157 1.34 1.89 16.87
N TYR A 158 2.25 2.61 16.20
CA TYR A 158 3.56 2.94 16.77
C TYR A 158 3.48 3.84 18.01
N ILE A 159 2.46 4.70 18.13
CA ILE A 159 2.34 5.65 19.24
C ILE A 159 2.04 4.90 20.54
N THR A 160 1.08 3.98 20.50
CA THR A 160 0.70 3.14 21.65
C THR A 160 1.55 1.88 21.75
N LYS A 161 2.32 1.56 20.71
CA LYS A 161 3.18 0.37 20.57
C LYS A 161 2.42 -0.95 20.61
N GLU A 162 1.17 -0.95 20.17
CA GLU A 162 0.29 -2.10 20.23
C GLU A 162 -0.29 -2.47 18.86
N ILE A 163 -0.78 -3.71 18.77
CA ILE A 163 -1.71 -4.13 17.73
C ILE A 163 -3.11 -3.71 18.23
N PRO A 164 -3.79 -2.75 17.59
CA PRO A 164 -5.10 -2.30 18.07
C PRO A 164 -6.11 -3.45 18.08
N ASP A 165 -6.97 -3.50 19.10
CA ASP A 165 -7.98 -4.57 19.27
C ASP A 165 -8.93 -4.75 18.07
N TYR A 166 -9.10 -3.70 17.25
CA TYR A 166 -9.90 -3.78 16.03
C TYR A 166 -9.21 -4.56 14.90
N SER A 167 -7.88 -4.69 14.91
CA SER A 167 -7.12 -5.24 13.79
C SER A 167 -7.43 -6.72 13.62
N ASN A 168 -8.00 -7.10 12.48
CA ASN A 168 -8.22 -8.51 12.20
C ASN A 168 -6.88 -9.24 11.99
N GLY A 169 -6.78 -10.44 12.55
CA GLY A 169 -5.65 -11.36 12.39
C GLY A 169 -5.67 -12.14 11.07
N GLY A 170 -4.67 -13.01 10.89
CA GLY A 170 -4.51 -13.83 9.67
C GLY A 170 -3.90 -13.06 8.50
N GLU A 171 -3.19 -11.99 8.82
CA GLU A 171 -2.45 -11.12 7.92
C GLU A 171 -1.08 -11.69 7.54
N ASP A 172 -0.54 -11.24 6.40
CA ASP A 172 0.83 -11.54 5.98
C ASP A 172 1.83 -10.72 6.81
N ALA A 173 1.45 -9.47 7.11
CA ALA A 173 2.16 -8.56 8.00
C ALA A 173 1.24 -7.47 8.57
N LEU A 174 1.70 -6.83 9.63
CA LEU A 174 1.18 -5.58 10.15
C LEU A 174 1.85 -4.41 9.43
N GLY A 175 1.04 -3.41 9.05
CA GLY A 175 1.49 -2.10 8.59
C GLY A 175 1.30 -1.03 9.67
N LEU A 176 2.05 0.06 9.55
CA LEU A 176 1.89 1.20 10.45
C LEU A 176 0.54 1.89 10.23
N THR A 177 -0.24 2.08 11.30
CA THR A 177 -1.50 2.84 11.29
C THR A 177 -1.34 4.17 12.03
N TYR A 178 -2.44 4.91 12.22
CA TYR A 178 -2.47 6.20 12.88
C TYR A 178 -1.55 7.22 12.19
N ILE A 179 -1.78 7.41 10.89
CA ILE A 179 -0.99 8.31 10.06
C ILE A 179 -1.72 9.64 9.96
N TYR A 180 -1.03 10.73 10.26
CA TYR A 180 -1.58 12.05 10.07
C TYR A 180 -1.66 12.37 8.58
N ILE A 181 -2.81 12.84 8.14
CA ILE A 181 -3.07 13.28 6.77
C ILE A 181 -3.76 14.65 6.79
N PRO A 182 -3.58 15.50 5.77
CA PRO A 182 -4.36 16.73 5.67
C PRO A 182 -5.80 16.38 5.27
N ASN A 183 -6.78 16.94 5.96
CA ASN A 183 -8.18 16.89 5.52
C ASN A 183 -8.44 17.86 4.34
N SER A 184 -9.71 18.01 3.95
CA SER A 184 -10.13 18.92 2.86
C SER A 184 -9.77 20.39 3.09
N LYS A 185 -9.55 20.80 4.36
CA LYS A 185 -9.10 22.14 4.76
C LYS A 185 -7.58 22.21 4.97
N LYS A 186 -6.84 21.16 4.60
CA LYS A 186 -5.39 20.99 4.84
C LYS A 186 -5.00 21.00 6.32
N ILE A 187 -5.95 20.72 7.21
CA ILE A 187 -5.69 20.57 8.64
C ILE A 187 -5.29 19.12 8.90
N PRO A 188 -4.12 18.85 9.52
CA PRO A 188 -3.71 17.50 9.88
C PRO A 188 -4.70 16.83 10.83
N PHE A 189 -5.07 15.59 10.55
CA PHE A 189 -5.79 14.70 11.47
C PHE A 189 -5.26 13.27 11.32
N ALA A 190 -5.42 12.44 12.34
CA ALA A 190 -4.97 11.06 12.30
C ALA A 190 -5.99 10.18 11.56
N PHE A 191 -5.52 9.41 10.59
CA PHE A 191 -6.27 8.34 9.94
C PHE A 191 -5.74 7.00 10.44
N GLU A 192 -6.65 6.16 10.96
CA GLU A 192 -6.34 4.88 11.58
C GLU A 192 -7.14 3.74 10.95
N GLY A 193 -6.92 2.52 11.42
CA GLY A 193 -7.50 1.30 10.86
C GLY A 193 -6.49 0.49 10.06
N THR A 194 -6.89 -0.73 9.72
CA THR A 194 -6.18 -1.59 8.76
C THR A 194 -6.15 -0.96 7.36
N SER A 195 -7.11 -0.08 7.03
CA SER A 195 -7.11 0.76 5.83
C SER A 195 -5.89 1.69 5.74
N ALA A 196 -5.57 2.40 6.83
CA ALA A 196 -4.40 3.25 6.88
C ALA A 196 -3.11 2.41 6.76
N ALA A 197 -3.06 1.26 7.43
CA ALA A 197 -1.93 0.35 7.38
C ALA A 197 -1.69 -0.21 5.97
N ALA A 198 -2.74 -0.71 5.29
CA ALA A 198 -2.65 -1.19 3.91
C ALA A 198 -2.16 -0.09 2.96
N SER A 199 -2.67 1.14 3.12
CA SER A 199 -2.21 2.29 2.33
C SER A 199 -0.73 2.63 2.57
N VAL A 200 -0.24 2.52 3.80
CA VAL A 200 1.20 2.71 4.10
C VAL A 200 2.03 1.63 3.41
N VAL A 201 1.64 0.37 3.52
CA VAL A 201 2.38 -0.74 2.92
C VAL A 201 2.37 -0.66 1.40
N ALA A 202 1.25 -0.31 0.77
CA ALA A 202 1.16 -0.10 -0.67
C ALA A 202 2.13 1.00 -1.15
N ALA A 203 2.20 2.13 -0.44
CA ALA A 203 3.13 3.21 -0.77
C ALA A 203 4.60 2.86 -0.51
N MET A 204 4.88 2.09 0.55
CA MET A 204 6.20 1.51 0.83
C MET A 204 6.68 0.60 -0.30
N LEU A 205 5.81 -0.32 -0.77
CA LEU A 205 6.08 -1.13 -1.95
C LEU A 205 6.25 -0.26 -3.20
N GLY A 206 5.50 0.84 -3.31
CA GLY A 206 5.70 1.83 -4.36
C GLY A 206 7.11 2.40 -4.36
N MET A 207 7.65 2.82 -3.21
CA MET A 207 9.05 3.26 -3.13
C MET A 207 10.04 2.14 -3.51
N TYR A 208 9.75 0.89 -3.13
CA TYR A 208 10.55 -0.26 -3.56
C TYR A 208 10.50 -0.47 -5.08
N CYS A 209 9.35 -0.27 -5.73
CA CYS A 209 9.23 -0.30 -7.19
C CYS A 209 10.11 0.77 -7.86
N GLN A 210 10.26 1.96 -7.27
CA GLN A 210 11.19 2.97 -7.79
C GLN A 210 12.62 2.42 -7.80
N LEU A 211 13.09 1.88 -6.67
CA LEU A 211 14.43 1.28 -6.56
C LEU A 211 14.63 0.18 -7.62
N ARG A 212 13.66 -0.74 -7.77
CA ARG A 212 13.73 -1.81 -8.78
C ARG A 212 13.89 -1.26 -10.20
N LYS A 213 13.09 -0.25 -10.56
CA LYS A 213 13.15 0.40 -11.88
C LYS A 213 14.49 1.07 -12.14
N GLU A 214 15.01 1.83 -11.17
CA GLU A 214 16.30 2.52 -11.29
C GLU A 214 17.49 1.55 -11.41
N ASN A 215 17.33 0.32 -10.92
CA ASN A 215 18.31 -0.76 -11.03
C ASN A 215 18.01 -1.75 -12.17
N GLY A 216 17.12 -1.39 -13.11
CA GLY A 216 16.86 -2.15 -14.34
C GLY A 216 16.20 -3.51 -14.10
N LYS A 217 15.41 -3.64 -13.04
CA LYS A 217 14.91 -4.95 -12.61
C LYS A 217 13.45 -5.18 -12.93
N PRO A 218 13.03 -6.46 -13.02
CA PRO A 218 11.67 -6.79 -13.37
C PRO A 218 10.67 -6.12 -12.44
N LYS A 219 9.49 -5.82 -12.99
CA LYS A 219 8.36 -5.30 -12.24
C LYS A 219 8.09 -6.15 -11.01
N LEU A 220 7.69 -5.49 -9.93
CA LEU A 220 7.38 -6.16 -8.69
C LEU A 220 6.14 -7.04 -8.89
N THR A 221 6.29 -8.35 -8.66
CA THR A 221 5.19 -9.32 -8.68
C THR A 221 4.62 -9.50 -7.28
N THR A 222 3.47 -10.16 -7.16
CA THR A 222 2.84 -10.40 -5.85
C THR A 222 3.75 -11.23 -4.93
N ASP A 223 4.39 -12.26 -5.47
CA ASP A 223 5.24 -13.15 -4.67
C ASP A 223 6.54 -12.46 -4.22
N ILE A 224 7.16 -11.67 -5.09
CA ILE A 224 8.33 -10.87 -4.71
C ILE A 224 7.94 -9.83 -3.65
N ALA A 225 6.77 -9.20 -3.77
CA ALA A 225 6.28 -8.25 -2.78
C ALA A 225 6.03 -8.90 -1.42
N ARG A 226 5.38 -10.07 -1.38
CA ARG A 226 5.18 -10.84 -0.14
C ARG A 226 6.49 -11.25 0.50
N GLU A 227 7.44 -11.72 -0.30
CA GLU A 227 8.75 -12.12 0.20
C GLU A 227 9.51 -10.92 0.75
N PHE A 228 9.51 -9.79 0.04
CA PHE A 228 10.10 -8.54 0.50
C PHE A 228 9.50 -8.08 1.84
N ILE A 229 8.18 -8.17 1.99
CA ILE A 229 7.50 -7.89 3.26
C ILE A 229 7.98 -8.88 4.34
N ARG A 230 7.99 -10.17 4.05
CA ARG A 230 8.30 -11.25 5.00
C ARG A 230 9.72 -11.11 5.56
N ILE A 231 10.73 -10.93 4.72
CA ILE A 231 12.13 -10.89 5.16
C ILE A 231 12.49 -9.60 5.89
N ASN A 232 11.75 -8.51 5.64
CA ASN A 232 11.95 -7.21 6.28
C ASN A 232 10.95 -6.95 7.41
N SER A 233 10.21 -7.98 7.84
CA SER A 233 9.33 -7.90 8.99
C SER A 233 10.04 -8.30 10.28
N LYS A 234 9.69 -7.65 11.37
CA LYS A 234 10.11 -8.05 12.73
C LYS A 234 8.95 -8.66 13.51
N SER A 235 9.26 -9.55 14.45
CA SER A 235 8.24 -10.15 15.33
C SER A 235 7.74 -9.12 16.35
N VAL A 236 6.42 -9.02 16.50
CA VAL A 236 5.71 -8.25 17.53
C VAL A 236 4.51 -9.06 17.97
N ASP A 237 4.48 -9.50 19.23
CA ASP A 237 3.37 -10.27 19.83
C ASP A 237 2.92 -11.50 19.02
N GLY A 238 3.86 -12.15 18.32
CA GLY A 238 3.58 -13.32 17.46
C GLY A 238 3.19 -12.97 16.02
N HIS A 239 3.10 -11.69 15.70
CA HIS A 239 2.79 -11.15 14.37
C HIS A 239 4.05 -10.59 13.69
N ARG A 240 3.98 -10.36 12.37
CA ARG A 240 5.07 -9.80 11.57
C ARG A 240 4.82 -8.33 11.30
N LEU A 241 5.56 -7.41 11.92
CA LEU A 241 5.50 -5.99 11.63
C LEU A 241 6.46 -5.63 10.49
N PHE A 242 5.94 -5.22 9.36
CA PHE A 242 6.73 -4.80 8.22
C PHE A 242 7.34 -3.41 8.45
N LEU A 243 8.66 -3.33 8.30
CA LEU A 243 9.42 -2.09 8.27
C LEU A 243 10.29 -2.11 7.01
N MET A 244 10.48 -0.97 6.36
CA MET A 244 11.37 -0.93 5.20
C MET A 244 12.80 -1.29 5.64
N PRO A 245 13.60 -2.07 4.90
CA PRO A 245 15.05 -2.13 5.14
C PRO A 245 15.66 -0.76 4.85
N ARG A 246 16.94 -0.54 5.18
CA ARG A 246 17.60 0.65 4.62
C ARG A 246 17.82 0.41 3.13
N ALA A 247 17.67 1.44 2.30
CA ALA A 247 17.77 1.28 0.85
C ALA A 247 19.16 0.75 0.42
N GLU A 248 20.21 1.18 1.11
CA GLU A 248 21.58 0.70 0.91
C GLU A 248 21.82 -0.75 1.38
N GLU A 249 20.95 -1.30 2.22
CA GLU A 249 21.00 -2.71 2.62
C GLU A 249 20.42 -3.63 1.55
N ILE A 250 19.75 -3.09 0.53
CA ILE A 250 19.18 -3.90 -0.54
C ILE A 250 20.27 -4.04 -1.60
N GLY A 251 20.96 -5.18 -1.59
CA GLY A 251 22.14 -5.41 -2.41
C GLY A 251 21.81 -5.76 -3.86
N TRP A 252 21.78 -4.77 -4.75
CA TRP A 252 21.73 -4.97 -6.20
C TRP A 252 23.16 -4.80 -6.72
N LYS A 253 23.82 -5.88 -7.15
CA LYS A 253 25.17 -5.80 -7.72
C LYS A 253 25.14 -4.81 -8.89
N ASN A 254 25.98 -3.77 -8.84
CA ASN A 254 26.32 -3.01 -10.04
C ASN A 254 27.24 -3.87 -10.92
N GLU A 255 27.45 -3.46 -12.18
CA GLU A 255 28.32 -4.15 -13.17
C GLU A 255 29.77 -4.40 -12.68
N LYS A 256 30.17 -3.81 -11.55
CA LYS A 256 31.50 -3.92 -10.94
C LYS A 256 31.61 -4.96 -9.82
N GLY A 257 30.55 -5.73 -9.55
CA GLY A 257 30.64 -6.98 -8.79
C GLY A 257 31.06 -6.87 -7.31
N GLN A 258 30.82 -5.74 -6.63
CA GLN A 258 31.02 -5.64 -5.17
C GLN A 258 29.70 -5.92 -4.43
N ASN A 259 29.74 -6.83 -3.43
CA ASN A 259 28.59 -7.29 -2.64
C ASN A 259 28.30 -6.39 -1.42
N SER A 260 27.01 -6.30 -1.04
CA SER A 260 26.55 -6.69 0.31
C SER A 260 25.00 -6.87 0.39
N TYR A 261 24.59 -8.13 0.57
CA TYR A 261 23.38 -8.74 1.18
C TYR A 261 21.98 -8.09 1.09
N LEU A 262 21.14 -8.60 0.18
CA LEU A 262 19.92 -9.41 0.42
C LEU A 262 19.12 -9.42 -0.89
N LEU A 263 18.65 -10.60 -1.31
CA LEU A 263 17.95 -10.91 -2.58
C LEU A 263 18.87 -11.27 -3.75
N ASP A 264 19.50 -12.45 -3.67
CA ASP A 264 19.94 -13.15 -4.88
C ASP A 264 18.70 -13.87 -5.46
N GLU A 265 18.03 -13.22 -6.42
CA GLU A 265 16.85 -13.77 -7.13
C GLU A 265 17.22 -15.09 -7.89
N ASP A 266 18.52 -15.33 -8.15
CA ASP A 266 19.02 -16.47 -8.94
C ASP A 266 19.12 -17.81 -8.19
N VAL A 267 18.80 -17.86 -6.89
CA VAL A 267 18.86 -19.11 -6.11
C VAL A 267 17.57 -19.95 -6.21
N TRP A 268 16.49 -19.41 -6.76
CA TRP A 268 15.15 -20.01 -6.60
C TRP A 268 14.46 -20.49 -7.89
N LEU A 269 15.13 -20.39 -9.05
CA LEU A 269 14.62 -20.91 -10.33
C LEU A 269 15.26 -22.26 -10.75
N LYS A 270 15.64 -23.12 -9.79
CA LYS A 270 16.05 -24.50 -10.04
C LYS A 270 15.28 -25.50 -9.19
#